data_AF-A0A1Z4MSI6-F1
#
_entry.id   AF-A0A1Z4MSI6-F1
#
_cell.length_a   1.000
_cell.length_b   1.000
_cell.length_c   1.000
_cell.angle_alpha   90.00
_cell.angle_beta   90.00
_cell.angle_gamma   90.00
#
_symmetry.space_group_name_H-M   'P 1'
#
loop_
_entity.id
_entity.type
_entity.pdbx_description
1 polymer ?
#
loop_
_entity_poly.entity_id
_entity_poly.type
_entity_poly.pdbx_seq_one_letter_code
_entity_poly.pdbx_strand_id
1 'polypeptide(L)'
;MIGKILLHFLDNELITLFGIKQSGKISKKIYQEFRLSTRLAFLLCSDKVVIPASNYFESPFAKKILDELQEFSEFGYLGLISSSMNVLEFVEKKKEQYSTDRNRYPIYFKSLESQSSLSISATWIPRNKSATEDITQNWITNIDNSSIWKKFFSKTSYSTVEKFEIELSKVPEKLEDSAFISDFVVPLLLWKDKESLWIKNNVNVLITKAYIESFLNEYNAICMSDFSFFDTSIILPNDRTHLSVSKIKRLLWERGLLESISHINGESLFKLKHSKEWSSFLSEKIHPLVFTQNSLHTSLEALDRDIQEKNNIPLSQPVEVIDQKNTDMRPIYNNIIQLNALAENYMSKNQGNDLRGAKFGGGYAEGNQYGGILNDYSSEQKQSLAEVAAEIEELLVQLQNQGVSPEVAQQQVAEDLATQAQKNPTVMGKLVKWSQSLSDTAAKTTVAEAAKEVFKLALRLSGIPIP
;
A
#
# COMPACT_ATOMS: atom_id res chain seq x y z
N MET A 1 10.61 10.96 19.00
CA MET A 1 11.11 11.37 17.68
C MET A 1 10.98 10.19 16.73
N ILE A 2 10.82 10.43 15.42
CA ILE A 2 10.84 9.37 14.41
C ILE A 2 12.30 9.00 14.13
N GLY A 3 12.67 7.72 14.22
CA GLY A 3 14.05 7.24 14.05
C GLY A 3 14.54 7.25 12.60
N LYS A 4 14.90 6.07 12.09
CA LYS A 4 15.24 5.88 10.67
C LYS A 4 13.97 5.68 9.83
N ILE A 5 14.00 6.14 8.58
CA ILE A 5 12.90 5.93 7.61
C ILE A 5 13.42 5.15 6.40
N LEU A 6 12.76 4.04 6.07
CA LEU A 6 13.12 3.14 4.97
C LEU A 6 12.43 3.54 3.66
N LEU A 7 13.22 3.85 2.63
CA LEU A 7 12.74 4.20 1.28
C LEU A 7 12.29 2.97 0.45
N HIS A 8 11.54 2.05 1.07
CA HIS A 8 11.00 0.86 0.42
C HIS A 8 10.24 1.17 -0.89
N PHE A 9 9.53 2.30 -0.98
CA PHE A 9 8.77 2.71 -2.18
C PHE A 9 9.64 2.96 -3.42
N LEU A 10 10.97 3.01 -3.27
CA LEU A 10 11.92 3.11 -4.38
C LEU A 10 12.41 1.74 -4.91
N ASP A 11 11.98 0.62 -4.31
CA ASP A 11 12.35 -0.75 -4.66
C ASP A 11 11.93 -1.14 -6.10
N ASN A 12 12.84 -1.79 -6.85
CA ASN A 12 12.58 -2.21 -8.23
C ASN A 12 11.50 -3.29 -8.33
N GLU A 13 11.46 -4.25 -7.41
CA GLU A 13 10.48 -5.34 -7.44
C GLU A 13 9.08 -4.83 -7.03
N LEU A 14 9.02 -3.80 -6.17
CA LEU A 14 7.78 -3.05 -5.86
C LEU A 14 7.29 -2.25 -7.08
N ILE A 15 8.19 -1.52 -7.74
CA ILE A 15 7.89 -0.77 -8.98
C ILE A 15 7.39 -1.73 -10.08
N THR A 16 7.97 -2.93 -10.15
CA THR A 16 7.55 -4.01 -11.06
C THR A 16 6.19 -4.61 -10.67
N LEU A 17 5.94 -4.87 -9.39
CA LEU A 17 4.68 -5.40 -8.86
C LEU A 17 3.46 -4.54 -9.26
N PHE A 18 3.59 -3.22 -9.15
CA PHE A 18 2.54 -2.26 -9.52
C PHE A 18 2.55 -1.89 -11.01
N GLY A 19 3.33 -2.56 -11.85
CA GLY A 19 3.37 -2.37 -13.30
C GLY A 19 3.83 -0.96 -13.73
N ILE A 20 4.64 -0.29 -12.89
CA ILE A 20 5.02 1.11 -13.06
C ILE A 20 6.01 1.23 -14.23
N LYS A 21 5.48 1.58 -15.41
CA LYS A 21 6.28 1.86 -16.59
C LYS A 21 7.17 3.08 -16.36
N GLN A 22 8.45 2.96 -16.70
CA GLN A 22 9.46 4.02 -16.49
C GLN A 22 9.22 5.27 -17.37
N SER A 23 8.41 5.18 -18.43
CA SER A 23 8.14 6.27 -19.38
C SER A 23 6.67 6.74 -19.39
N GLY A 24 6.43 7.95 -19.91
CA GLY A 24 5.10 8.52 -20.10
C GLY A 24 4.57 9.39 -18.96
N LYS A 25 3.34 9.91 -19.10
CA LYS A 25 2.74 10.90 -18.18
C LYS A 25 2.54 10.37 -16.76
N ILE A 26 2.28 9.07 -16.60
CA ILE A 26 2.08 8.43 -15.28
C ILE A 26 3.42 8.31 -14.55
N SER A 27 4.49 7.87 -15.22
CA SER A 27 5.86 7.87 -14.69
C SER A 27 6.24 9.22 -14.09
N LYS A 28 5.97 10.32 -14.80
CA LYS A 28 6.27 11.68 -14.28
C LYS A 28 5.54 12.00 -12.97
N LYS A 29 4.28 11.58 -12.81
CA LYS A 29 3.54 11.81 -11.55
C LYS A 29 4.09 10.96 -10.40
N ILE A 30 4.38 9.69 -10.65
CA ILE A 30 4.99 8.77 -9.67
C ILE A 30 6.38 9.29 -9.25
N TYR A 31 7.19 9.74 -10.22
CA TYR A 31 8.47 10.39 -9.97
C TYR A 31 8.33 11.60 -9.01
N GLN A 32 7.33 12.46 -9.25
CA GLN A 32 7.07 13.62 -8.39
C GLN A 32 6.64 13.21 -6.98
N GLU A 33 5.78 12.20 -6.83
CA GLU A 33 5.38 11.71 -5.51
C GLU A 33 6.53 11.01 -4.76
N PHE A 34 7.36 10.22 -5.43
CA PHE A 34 8.53 9.57 -4.83
C PHE A 34 9.59 10.59 -4.41
N ARG A 35 9.86 11.60 -5.26
CA ARG A 35 10.79 12.69 -4.95
C ARG A 35 10.29 13.52 -3.76
N LEU A 36 9.00 13.84 -3.72
CA LEU A 36 8.37 14.48 -2.56
C LEU A 36 8.49 13.60 -1.30
N SER A 37 8.13 12.32 -1.39
CA SER A 37 8.15 11.39 -0.25
C SER A 37 9.56 11.19 0.32
N THR A 38 10.58 11.15 -0.53
CA THR A 38 11.99 11.09 -0.10
C THR A 38 12.42 12.37 0.65
N ARG A 39 11.93 13.53 0.20
CA ARG A 39 12.17 14.83 0.87
C ARG A 39 11.39 14.95 2.18
N LEU A 40 10.19 14.37 2.26
CA LEU A 40 9.42 14.23 3.50
C LEU A 40 10.16 13.31 4.48
N ALA A 41 10.63 12.14 4.04
CA ALA A 41 11.43 11.24 4.87
C ALA A 41 12.65 11.94 5.48
N PHE A 42 13.40 12.71 4.67
CA PHE A 42 14.52 13.53 5.16
C PHE A 42 14.09 14.57 6.20
N LEU A 43 12.99 15.29 5.98
CA LEU A 43 12.49 16.26 6.96
C LEU A 43 12.01 15.61 8.28
N LEU A 44 11.51 14.37 8.20
CA LEU A 44 10.83 13.68 9.30
C LEU A 44 11.74 12.79 10.17
N CYS A 45 12.79 12.18 9.62
CA CYS A 45 13.71 11.33 10.39
C CYS A 45 14.57 12.14 11.37
N SER A 46 14.84 11.63 12.58
CA SER A 46 15.80 12.24 13.52
C SER A 46 17.21 11.66 13.40
N ASP A 47 17.37 10.56 12.67
CA ASP A 47 18.63 9.87 12.40
C ASP A 47 18.92 9.95 10.88
N LYS A 48 18.78 8.85 10.14
CA LYS A 48 19.02 8.77 8.69
C LYS A 48 17.78 8.34 7.91
N VAL A 49 17.70 8.80 6.68
CA VAL A 49 16.93 8.14 5.62
C VAL A 49 17.76 6.98 5.11
N VAL A 50 17.20 5.78 5.06
CA VAL A 50 17.92 4.56 4.67
C VAL A 50 17.26 3.84 3.49
N ILE A 51 18.10 3.22 2.68
CA ILE A 51 17.68 2.42 1.51
C ILE A 51 18.63 1.22 1.35
N PRO A 52 18.15 0.02 0.98
CA PRO A 52 19.04 -1.08 0.61
C PRO A 52 19.88 -0.72 -0.62
N ALA A 53 21.13 -1.17 -0.67
CA ALA A 53 22.04 -0.87 -1.78
C ALA A 53 21.49 -1.36 -3.14
N SER A 54 20.91 -2.57 -3.19
CA SER A 54 20.14 -3.10 -4.33
C SER A 54 19.15 -2.07 -4.85
N ASN A 55 18.31 -1.52 -3.98
CA ASN A 55 17.24 -0.62 -4.38
C ASN A 55 17.79 0.69 -4.97
N TYR A 56 18.94 1.22 -4.51
CA TYR A 56 19.61 2.35 -5.17
C TYR A 56 20.12 1.98 -6.58
N PHE A 57 20.80 0.83 -6.74
CA PHE A 57 21.45 0.47 -8.00
C PHE A 57 20.51 -0.09 -9.07
N GLU A 58 19.46 -0.81 -8.65
CA GLU A 58 18.55 -1.54 -9.54
C GLU A 58 17.36 -0.67 -9.99
N SER A 59 16.93 0.32 -9.19
CA SER A 59 15.79 1.19 -9.50
C SER A 59 16.21 2.52 -10.13
N PRO A 60 15.78 2.83 -11.38
CA PRO A 60 16.05 4.13 -12.01
C PRO A 60 15.39 5.30 -11.28
N PHE A 61 14.29 5.05 -10.55
CA PHE A 61 13.68 6.04 -9.68
C PHE A 61 14.56 6.34 -8.47
N ALA A 62 15.07 5.31 -7.80
CA ALA A 62 15.94 5.47 -6.63
C ALA A 62 17.20 6.26 -6.98
N LYS A 63 17.95 5.79 -7.99
CA LYS A 63 19.16 6.47 -8.45
C LYS A 63 18.88 7.92 -8.80
N LYS A 64 17.91 8.20 -9.69
CA LYS A 64 17.63 9.58 -10.13
C LYS A 64 17.18 10.50 -8.98
N ILE A 65 16.37 10.01 -8.03
CA ILE A 65 15.87 10.83 -6.92
C ILE A 65 16.97 11.14 -5.91
N LEU A 66 17.85 10.18 -5.63
CA LEU A 66 18.92 10.34 -4.64
C LEU A 66 20.12 11.10 -5.23
N ASP A 67 20.39 10.94 -6.52
CA ASP A 67 21.34 11.79 -7.26
C ASP A 67 20.83 13.25 -7.37
N GLU A 68 19.50 13.48 -7.51
CA GLU A 68 18.88 14.82 -7.43
C GLU A 68 18.84 15.44 -6.02
N LEU A 69 19.28 14.70 -4.99
CA LEU A 69 19.24 15.10 -3.57
C LEU A 69 20.59 14.81 -2.88
N GLN A 70 21.69 15.00 -3.62
CA GLN A 70 23.05 14.69 -3.17
C GLN A 70 23.41 15.35 -1.81
N GLU A 71 22.82 16.51 -1.50
CA GLU A 71 23.07 17.21 -0.23
C GLU A 71 22.65 16.36 0.98
N PHE A 72 21.68 15.45 0.84
CA PHE A 72 21.29 14.52 1.91
C PHE A 72 22.43 13.56 2.25
N SER A 73 23.27 13.24 1.27
CA SER A 73 24.42 12.36 1.43
C SER A 73 25.65 13.12 1.96
N GLU A 74 25.89 14.33 1.43
CA GLU A 74 26.93 15.27 1.92
C GLU A 74 26.73 15.63 3.40
N PHE A 75 25.49 15.89 3.83
CA PHE A 75 25.13 16.14 5.22
C PHE A 75 24.98 14.86 6.07
N GLY A 76 25.33 13.68 5.53
CA GLY A 76 25.33 12.41 6.26
C GLY A 76 23.94 11.85 6.62
N TYR A 77 22.86 12.38 6.05
CA TYR A 77 21.49 11.92 6.29
C TYR A 77 21.05 10.73 5.43
N LEU A 78 21.74 10.42 4.33
CA LEU A 78 21.47 9.24 3.49
C LEU A 78 22.37 8.04 3.87
N GLY A 79 21.75 6.89 4.11
CA GLY A 79 22.41 5.60 4.35
C GLY A 79 22.07 4.52 3.34
N LEU A 80 23.09 3.86 2.77
CA LEU A 80 22.97 2.66 1.93
C LEU A 80 23.22 1.42 2.79
N ILE A 81 22.24 0.53 2.88
CA ILE A 81 22.36 -0.70 3.69
C ILE A 81 22.86 -1.86 2.83
N SER A 82 23.89 -2.58 3.29
CA SER A 82 24.41 -3.79 2.62
C SER A 82 25.15 -4.72 3.59
N SER A 83 25.07 -6.04 3.36
CA SER A 83 25.88 -7.06 4.05
C SER A 83 27.29 -7.24 3.44
N SER A 84 27.65 -6.41 2.46
CA SER A 84 29.01 -6.33 1.90
C SER A 84 29.73 -5.13 2.49
N MET A 85 31.06 -5.17 2.59
CA MET A 85 31.85 -4.10 3.22
C MET A 85 31.95 -2.82 2.36
N ASN A 86 31.75 -2.93 1.06
CA ASN A 86 31.82 -1.81 0.11
C ASN A 86 31.07 -2.10 -1.21
N VAL A 87 31.03 -1.10 -2.09
CA VAL A 87 30.34 -1.15 -3.40
C VAL A 87 30.92 -2.22 -4.34
N LEU A 88 32.24 -2.46 -4.35
CA LEU A 88 32.86 -3.45 -5.24
C LEU A 88 32.45 -4.87 -4.84
N GLU A 89 32.59 -5.21 -3.55
CA GLU A 89 32.16 -6.51 -3.01
C GLU A 89 30.65 -6.74 -3.22
N PHE A 90 29.84 -5.69 -3.04
CA PHE A 90 28.41 -5.74 -3.34
C PHE A 90 28.14 -6.04 -4.83
N VAL A 91 28.87 -5.39 -5.74
CA VAL A 91 28.74 -5.62 -7.19
C VAL A 91 29.16 -7.04 -7.57
N GLU A 92 30.23 -7.61 -7.00
CA GLU A 92 30.62 -8.99 -7.29
C GLU A 92 29.56 -9.99 -6.82
N LYS A 93 29.06 -9.89 -5.57
CA LYS A 93 27.95 -10.75 -5.09
C LYS A 93 26.69 -10.61 -5.95
N LYS A 94 26.43 -9.42 -6.52
CA LYS A 94 25.31 -9.21 -7.45
C LYS A 94 25.54 -9.79 -8.85
N LYS A 95 26.77 -9.91 -9.33
CA LYS A 95 27.08 -10.65 -10.57
C LYS A 95 26.80 -12.15 -10.42
N GLU A 96 27.06 -12.69 -9.23
CA GLU A 96 26.80 -14.08 -8.86
C GLU A 96 25.29 -14.35 -8.75
N GLN A 97 24.59 -13.57 -7.90
CA GLN A 97 23.14 -13.65 -7.68
C GLN A 97 22.26 -13.49 -8.94
N TYR A 98 22.76 -12.81 -9.97
CA TYR A 98 22.08 -12.59 -11.25
C TYR A 98 22.82 -13.20 -12.44
N SER A 99 23.72 -14.15 -12.21
CA SER A 99 24.57 -14.78 -13.23
C SER A 99 23.77 -15.47 -14.34
N THR A 100 22.56 -15.94 -14.01
CA THR A 100 21.57 -16.63 -14.84
C THR A 100 20.73 -15.69 -15.71
N ASP A 101 20.39 -14.48 -15.24
CA ASP A 101 19.67 -13.44 -15.99
C ASP A 101 20.42 -12.10 -15.97
N ARG A 102 21.48 -12.05 -16.75
CA ARG A 102 22.35 -10.87 -16.90
C ARG A 102 21.68 -9.71 -17.64
N ASN A 103 20.62 -10.00 -18.40
CA ASN A 103 19.91 -9.03 -19.22
C ASN A 103 18.94 -8.16 -18.40
N ARG A 104 18.41 -8.71 -17.30
CA ARG A 104 17.54 -8.00 -16.36
C ARG A 104 18.27 -6.96 -15.51
N TYR A 105 19.45 -7.29 -14.98
CA TYR A 105 20.26 -6.38 -14.14
C TYR A 105 21.62 -6.05 -14.79
N PRO A 106 21.65 -5.45 -16.00
CA PRO A 106 22.87 -5.27 -16.79
C PRO A 106 23.85 -4.25 -16.17
N ILE A 107 23.48 -3.54 -15.09
CA ILE A 107 24.37 -2.63 -14.37
C ILE A 107 25.56 -3.37 -13.72
N TYR A 108 25.35 -4.60 -13.24
CA TYR A 108 26.38 -5.41 -12.58
C TYR A 108 27.40 -6.00 -13.55
N PHE A 109 27.02 -6.18 -14.82
CA PHE A 109 27.85 -6.82 -15.84
C PHE A 109 28.60 -5.84 -16.77
N LYS A 110 28.63 -4.54 -16.43
CA LYS A 110 29.44 -3.51 -17.11
C LYS A 110 30.91 -3.56 -16.67
N SER A 111 31.80 -2.89 -17.42
CA SER A 111 33.23 -2.81 -17.09
C SER A 111 33.50 -2.10 -15.77
N LEU A 112 34.62 -2.41 -15.11
CA LEU A 112 35.03 -1.73 -13.87
C LEU A 112 35.17 -0.21 -14.02
N GLU A 113 35.59 0.26 -15.20
CA GLU A 113 35.65 1.69 -15.55
C GLU A 113 34.27 2.35 -15.66
N SER A 114 33.23 1.57 -15.96
CA SER A 114 31.84 2.04 -15.84
C SER A 114 31.38 2.04 -14.37
N GLN A 115 31.94 1.15 -13.55
CA GLN A 115 31.54 0.94 -12.15
C GLN A 115 32.27 1.85 -11.15
N SER A 116 33.43 2.41 -11.51
CA SER A 116 34.06 3.50 -10.75
C SER A 116 33.22 4.78 -10.71
N SER A 117 32.28 4.95 -11.65
CA SER A 117 31.26 6.03 -11.62
C SER A 117 30.16 5.82 -10.57
N LEU A 118 30.16 4.70 -9.84
CA LEU A 118 29.25 4.41 -8.73
C LEU A 118 29.70 5.05 -7.40
N SER A 119 30.37 6.20 -7.47
CA SER A 119 30.76 7.00 -6.31
C SER A 119 29.56 7.71 -5.71
N ILE A 120 28.93 7.09 -4.71
CA ILE A 120 27.79 7.65 -3.97
C ILE A 120 28.31 8.23 -2.65
N SER A 121 28.10 9.52 -2.40
CA SER A 121 28.53 10.20 -1.16
C SER A 121 27.69 9.83 0.07
N ALA A 122 27.00 8.69 0.06
CA ALA A 122 26.13 8.22 1.13
C ALA A 122 26.89 7.42 2.20
N THR A 123 26.37 7.39 3.43
CA THR A 123 26.94 6.51 4.47
C THR A 123 26.70 5.06 4.07
N TRP A 124 27.77 4.28 3.87
CA TRP A 124 27.65 2.83 3.78
C TRP A 124 27.37 2.27 5.17
N ILE A 125 26.23 1.60 5.34
CA ILE A 125 25.77 1.04 6.61
C ILE A 125 25.89 -0.49 6.49
N PRO A 126 26.80 -1.12 7.26
CA PRO A 126 26.92 -2.57 7.26
C PRO A 126 25.66 -3.22 7.82
N ARG A 127 25.38 -4.43 7.33
CA ARG A 127 24.29 -5.29 7.77
C ARG A 127 24.83 -6.61 8.29
N ASN A 128 24.34 -7.03 9.46
CA ASN A 128 24.84 -8.22 10.15
C ASN A 128 24.12 -9.50 9.70
N LYS A 129 22.95 -9.36 9.05
CA LYS A 129 22.16 -10.46 8.48
C LYS A 129 22.22 -10.49 6.95
N SER A 130 21.96 -11.66 6.34
CA SER A 130 21.63 -11.74 4.91
C SER A 130 20.14 -11.45 4.65
N ALA A 131 19.81 -10.97 3.45
CA ALA A 131 18.41 -10.74 3.04
C ALA A 131 17.78 -12.06 2.58
N THR A 132 18.55 -12.86 1.83
CA THR A 132 18.20 -14.21 1.41
C THR A 132 17.89 -15.11 2.61
N GLU A 133 18.65 -15.01 3.71
CA GLU A 133 18.40 -15.79 4.94
C GLU A 133 17.09 -15.40 5.63
N ASP A 134 16.85 -14.11 5.90
CA ASP A 134 15.59 -13.66 6.53
C ASP A 134 14.36 -13.99 5.66
N ILE A 135 14.47 -13.83 4.33
CA ILE A 135 13.41 -14.25 3.38
C ILE A 135 13.23 -15.77 3.44
N THR A 136 14.30 -16.56 3.42
CA THR A 136 14.26 -18.03 3.49
C THR A 136 13.59 -18.51 4.77
N GLN A 137 13.97 -17.93 5.92
CA GLN A 137 13.36 -18.29 7.20
C GLN A 137 11.88 -17.90 7.23
N ASN A 138 11.52 -16.71 6.76
CA ASN A 138 10.12 -16.29 6.68
C ASN A 138 9.31 -17.21 5.74
N TRP A 139 9.85 -17.53 4.57
CA TRP A 139 9.27 -18.43 3.57
C TRP A 139 8.95 -19.79 4.18
N ILE A 140 9.96 -20.48 4.75
CA ILE A 140 9.82 -21.81 5.35
C ILE A 140 8.81 -21.79 6.50
N THR A 141 8.91 -20.82 7.42
CA THR A 141 8.04 -20.73 8.62
C THR A 141 6.55 -20.53 8.26
N ASN A 142 6.26 -20.00 7.06
CA ASN A 142 4.91 -19.71 6.59
C ASN A 142 4.32 -20.78 5.65
N ILE A 143 5.00 -21.89 5.36
CA ILE A 143 4.47 -22.94 4.45
C ILE A 143 3.18 -23.55 5.03
N ASP A 144 3.26 -24.24 6.16
CA ASP A 144 2.13 -25.01 6.73
C ASP A 144 0.99 -24.10 7.23
N ASN A 145 1.37 -22.91 7.71
CA ASN A 145 0.51 -21.96 8.40
C ASN A 145 -0.25 -21.00 7.47
N SER A 146 0.29 -20.68 6.28
CA SER A 146 -0.31 -19.61 5.47
C SER A 146 -1.50 -20.08 4.64
N SER A 147 -2.65 -19.45 4.88
CA SER A 147 -3.84 -19.57 4.03
C SER A 147 -3.59 -19.18 2.57
N ILE A 148 -2.48 -18.50 2.25
CA ILE A 148 -2.12 -18.15 0.87
C ILE A 148 -1.67 -19.38 0.07
N TRP A 149 -0.92 -20.32 0.65
CA TRP A 149 -0.43 -21.51 -0.08
C TRP A 149 -1.59 -22.44 -0.45
N LYS A 150 -2.61 -22.51 0.40
CA LYS A 150 -3.86 -23.24 0.14
C LYS A 150 -4.68 -22.59 -1.00
N LYS A 151 -4.54 -21.27 -1.23
CA LYS A 151 -5.04 -20.60 -2.45
C LYS A 151 -4.18 -20.93 -3.66
N PHE A 152 -2.85 -20.82 -3.56
CA PHE A 152 -1.91 -21.15 -4.64
C PHE A 152 -2.06 -22.59 -5.14
N PHE A 153 -2.24 -23.57 -4.26
CA PHE A 153 -2.37 -24.99 -4.62
C PHE A 153 -3.40 -25.23 -5.73
N SER A 154 -4.53 -24.51 -5.70
CA SER A 154 -5.58 -24.58 -6.75
C SER A 154 -5.04 -24.32 -8.17
N LYS A 155 -4.00 -23.47 -8.29
CA LYS A 155 -3.29 -23.09 -9.52
C LYS A 155 -2.06 -23.97 -9.83
N THR A 156 -1.70 -24.91 -8.95
CA THR A 156 -0.56 -25.82 -9.16
C THR A 156 -0.95 -27.14 -9.82
N SER A 157 -0.01 -27.80 -10.49
CA SER A 157 -0.17 -29.13 -11.09
C SER A 157 0.18 -30.27 -10.13
N TYR A 158 0.39 -29.98 -8.82
CA TYR A 158 0.64 -31.01 -7.81
C TYR A 158 -0.64 -31.78 -7.46
N SER A 159 -0.48 -33.06 -7.10
CA SER A 159 -1.62 -33.97 -6.83
C SER A 159 -2.23 -33.81 -5.44
N THR A 160 -1.46 -33.32 -4.46
CA THR A 160 -1.92 -33.07 -3.08
C THR A 160 -1.22 -31.84 -2.51
N VAL A 161 -1.77 -31.27 -1.43
CA VAL A 161 -1.27 -30.04 -0.80
C VAL A 161 0.12 -30.27 -0.20
N GLU A 162 0.33 -31.40 0.45
CA GLU A 162 1.57 -31.77 1.13
C GLU A 162 2.73 -31.90 0.13
N LYS A 163 2.46 -32.36 -1.10
CA LYS A 163 3.46 -32.37 -2.18
C LYS A 163 3.83 -30.98 -2.68
N PHE A 164 2.89 -30.03 -2.65
CA PHE A 164 3.19 -28.64 -2.97
C PHE A 164 4.01 -27.99 -1.84
N GLU A 165 3.64 -28.23 -0.58
CA GLU A 165 4.37 -27.76 0.60
C GLU A 165 5.81 -28.30 0.65
N ILE A 166 6.02 -29.58 0.31
CA ILE A 166 7.35 -30.20 0.12
C ILE A 166 8.16 -29.58 -1.03
N GLU A 167 7.52 -29.09 -2.09
CA GLU A 167 8.22 -28.44 -3.20
C GLU A 167 8.46 -26.94 -2.96
N LEU A 168 7.63 -26.29 -2.14
CA LEU A 168 7.84 -24.95 -1.59
C LEU A 168 9.04 -24.94 -0.63
N SER A 169 9.19 -25.94 0.24
CA SER A 169 10.30 -25.98 1.22
C SER A 169 11.67 -26.18 0.57
N LYS A 170 11.72 -26.72 -0.66
CA LYS A 170 12.92 -26.85 -1.49
C LYS A 170 13.24 -25.61 -2.35
N VAL A 171 12.36 -24.61 -2.42
CA VAL A 171 12.65 -23.38 -3.19
C VAL A 171 13.98 -22.72 -2.78
N PRO A 172 14.34 -22.58 -1.49
CA PRO A 172 15.62 -22.00 -1.09
C PRO A 172 16.82 -22.83 -1.55
N GLU A 173 16.73 -24.17 -1.49
CA GLU A 173 17.77 -25.09 -1.98
C GLU A 173 17.96 -24.96 -3.50
N LYS A 174 16.85 -24.98 -4.25
CA LYS A 174 16.82 -24.86 -5.71
C LYS A 174 17.27 -23.49 -6.27
N LEU A 175 17.33 -22.45 -5.44
CA LEU A 175 17.84 -21.14 -5.84
C LEU A 175 19.38 -21.11 -5.83
N GLU A 176 20.03 -21.98 -5.06
CA GLU A 176 21.49 -21.94 -4.82
C GLU A 176 21.92 -20.51 -4.42
N ASP A 177 22.95 -19.94 -5.05
CA ASP A 177 23.41 -18.57 -4.79
C ASP A 177 22.57 -17.47 -5.48
N SER A 178 21.45 -17.82 -6.13
CA SER A 178 20.59 -16.87 -6.86
C SER A 178 19.82 -15.93 -5.93
N ALA A 179 19.45 -14.75 -6.43
CA ALA A 179 18.59 -13.83 -5.67
C ALA A 179 17.20 -14.45 -5.37
N PHE A 180 16.75 -14.35 -4.12
CA PHE A 180 15.40 -14.78 -3.71
C PHE A 180 14.34 -13.77 -4.17
N ILE A 181 14.04 -13.75 -5.47
CA ILE A 181 13.06 -12.86 -6.13
C ILE A 181 11.97 -13.67 -6.84
N SER A 182 10.79 -13.06 -7.04
CA SER A 182 9.63 -13.74 -7.62
C SER A 182 9.90 -14.39 -8.98
N ASP A 183 10.70 -13.75 -9.84
CA ASP A 183 11.07 -14.26 -11.16
C ASP A 183 12.03 -15.47 -11.15
N PHE A 184 12.74 -15.72 -10.05
CA PHE A 184 13.55 -16.95 -9.90
C PHE A 184 12.80 -18.02 -9.09
N VAL A 185 11.89 -17.61 -8.20
CA VAL A 185 11.06 -18.53 -7.41
C VAL A 185 9.92 -19.17 -8.22
N VAL A 186 9.23 -18.40 -9.06
CA VAL A 186 8.05 -18.89 -9.81
C VAL A 186 8.38 -20.04 -10.78
N PRO A 187 9.48 -20.02 -11.56
CA PRO A 187 9.82 -21.11 -12.48
C PRO A 187 10.18 -22.45 -11.80
N LEU A 188 10.46 -22.45 -10.49
CA LEU A 188 10.88 -23.64 -9.72
C LEU A 188 9.70 -24.53 -9.25
N LEU A 189 8.47 -24.14 -9.60
CA LEU A 189 7.22 -24.73 -9.11
C LEU A 189 6.28 -25.09 -10.29
N LEU A 190 5.55 -26.20 -10.16
CA LEU A 190 4.69 -26.71 -11.23
C LEU A 190 3.31 -26.05 -11.20
N TRP A 191 3.10 -25.06 -12.07
CA TRP A 191 1.80 -24.39 -12.26
C TRP A 191 0.91 -25.11 -13.29
N LYS A 192 -0.40 -24.87 -13.27
CA LYS A 192 -1.37 -25.34 -14.30
C LYS A 192 -1.37 -24.43 -15.52
N ASP A 193 -1.57 -23.14 -15.26
CA ASP A 193 -1.51 -22.08 -16.24
C ASP A 193 -0.05 -21.64 -16.43
N LYS A 194 0.37 -21.24 -17.64
CA LYS A 194 1.69 -20.60 -17.82
C LYS A 194 1.77 -19.36 -16.93
N GLU A 195 2.77 -19.34 -16.05
CA GLU A 195 3.17 -18.28 -15.10
C GLU A 195 2.29 -17.02 -15.13
N SER A 196 1.09 -17.13 -14.56
CA SER A 196 0.14 -16.03 -14.62
C SER A 196 0.64 -14.84 -13.80
N LEU A 197 0.35 -13.63 -14.28
CA LEU A 197 0.72 -12.39 -13.57
C LEU A 197 0.21 -12.39 -12.11
N TRP A 198 -0.93 -13.04 -11.86
CA TRP A 198 -1.47 -13.27 -10.52
C TRP A 198 -0.52 -14.08 -9.62
N ILE A 199 -0.01 -15.22 -10.11
CA ILE A 199 0.94 -16.07 -9.37
C ILE A 199 2.18 -15.26 -9.01
N LYS A 200 2.79 -14.63 -10.02
CA LYS A 200 4.00 -13.82 -9.87
C LYS A 200 3.80 -12.68 -8.87
N ASN A 201 2.71 -11.91 -8.99
CA ASN A 201 2.45 -10.79 -8.10
C ASN A 201 2.25 -11.24 -6.64
N ASN A 202 1.50 -12.33 -6.40
CA ASN A 202 1.30 -12.82 -5.03
C ASN A 202 2.59 -13.40 -4.42
N VAL A 203 3.43 -14.10 -5.20
CA VAL A 203 4.76 -14.56 -4.74
C VAL A 203 5.66 -13.35 -4.43
N ASN A 204 5.63 -12.32 -5.28
CA ASN A 204 6.41 -11.11 -5.07
C ASN A 204 5.99 -10.36 -3.80
N VAL A 205 4.68 -10.24 -3.52
CA VAL A 205 4.16 -9.62 -2.28
C VAL A 205 4.74 -10.31 -1.03
N LEU A 206 4.77 -11.65 -1.00
CA LEU A 206 5.33 -12.40 0.13
C LEU A 206 6.83 -12.13 0.32
N ILE A 207 7.60 -12.19 -0.77
CA ILE A 207 9.05 -11.95 -0.77
C ILE A 207 9.37 -10.51 -0.36
N THR A 208 8.72 -9.51 -0.99
CA THR A 208 8.89 -8.09 -0.69
C THR A 208 8.49 -7.77 0.75
N LYS A 209 7.45 -8.43 1.31
CA LYS A 209 7.07 -8.25 2.71
C LYS A 209 8.15 -8.74 3.67
N ALA A 210 8.61 -9.99 3.53
CA ALA A 210 9.69 -10.55 4.34
C ALA A 210 10.99 -9.72 4.24
N TYR A 211 11.32 -9.28 3.01
CA TYR A 211 12.44 -8.38 2.73
C TYR A 211 12.33 -7.05 3.48
N ILE A 212 11.20 -6.34 3.36
CA ILE A 212 10.99 -5.06 4.04
C ILE A 212 11.03 -5.24 5.57
N GLU A 213 10.29 -6.23 6.09
CA GLU A 213 10.20 -6.53 7.52
C GLU A 213 11.58 -6.76 8.16
N SER A 214 12.47 -7.48 7.46
CA SER A 214 13.87 -7.68 7.85
C SER A 214 14.62 -6.36 8.11
N PHE A 215 14.61 -5.40 7.16
CA PHE A 215 15.29 -4.11 7.35
C PHE A 215 14.63 -3.26 8.43
N LEU A 216 13.30 -3.28 8.55
CA LEU A 216 12.58 -2.53 9.58
C LEU A 216 12.92 -3.05 10.98
N ASN A 217 13.09 -4.37 11.13
CA ASN A 217 13.52 -5.01 12.37
C ASN A 217 15.00 -4.72 12.72
N GLU A 218 15.93 -4.95 11.79
CA GLU A 218 17.36 -4.81 12.08
C GLU A 218 17.79 -3.35 12.36
N TYR A 219 17.13 -2.38 11.74
CA TYR A 219 17.50 -0.95 11.85
C TYR A 219 16.59 -0.12 12.75
N ASN A 220 15.56 -0.73 13.36
CA ASN A 220 14.47 -0.04 14.07
C ASN A 220 13.94 1.15 13.24
N ALA A 221 13.57 0.84 11.99
CA ALA A 221 13.13 1.80 10.99
C ALA A 221 11.62 1.70 10.76
N ILE A 222 11.03 2.76 10.21
CA ILE A 222 9.63 2.75 9.76
C ILE A 222 9.51 3.05 8.26
N CYS A 223 8.47 2.51 7.64
CA CYS A 223 8.08 2.87 6.27
C CYS A 223 7.16 4.10 6.25
N MET A 224 7.07 4.68 5.06
CA MET A 224 5.94 5.52 4.68
C MET A 224 4.83 4.64 4.07
N SER A 225 3.59 5.09 4.04
CA SER A 225 2.45 4.34 3.47
C SER A 225 1.46 5.30 2.80
N ASP A 226 0.33 4.81 2.27
CA ASP A 226 -0.76 5.67 1.77
C ASP A 226 -0.28 6.65 0.66
N PHE A 227 0.16 6.05 -0.45
CA PHE A 227 0.60 6.72 -1.67
C PHE A 227 -0.57 6.87 -2.67
N SER A 228 -0.51 7.86 -3.56
CA SER A 228 -1.61 8.17 -4.48
C SER A 228 -1.68 7.29 -5.73
N PHE A 229 -0.74 6.34 -5.91
CA PHE A 229 -0.66 5.49 -7.11
C PHE A 229 -0.65 3.98 -6.85
N PHE A 230 -0.41 3.53 -5.62
CA PHE A 230 -0.45 2.12 -5.24
C PHE A 230 -0.62 1.98 -3.72
N ASP A 231 -1.24 0.88 -3.30
CA ASP A 231 -1.35 0.55 -1.88
C ASP A 231 -0.14 -0.25 -1.42
N THR A 232 0.50 0.21 -0.34
CA THR A 232 1.63 -0.46 0.29
C THR A 232 1.22 -1.39 1.44
N SER A 233 -0.04 -1.35 1.89
CA SER A 233 -0.53 -2.18 3.01
C SER A 233 -0.26 -3.68 2.81
N ILE A 234 -0.34 -4.15 1.55
CA ILE A 234 -0.16 -5.54 1.17
C ILE A 234 1.26 -6.08 1.44
N ILE A 235 2.28 -5.22 1.41
CA ILE A 235 3.70 -5.56 1.63
C ILE A 235 4.27 -5.05 2.95
N LEU A 236 3.58 -4.15 3.64
CA LEU A 236 4.03 -3.63 4.93
C LEU A 236 3.61 -4.56 6.08
N PRO A 237 4.39 -4.67 7.16
CA PRO A 237 4.00 -5.42 8.35
C PRO A 237 2.98 -4.60 9.18
N ASN A 238 2.01 -5.29 9.78
CA ASN A 238 0.87 -4.66 10.48
C ASN A 238 1.15 -4.37 11.97
N ASP A 239 2.28 -4.85 12.48
CA ASP A 239 2.70 -4.78 13.90
C ASP A 239 3.27 -3.41 14.31
N ARG A 240 3.35 -2.45 13.37
CA ARG A 240 4.04 -1.18 13.59
C ARG A 240 3.42 -0.01 12.83
N THR A 241 3.53 1.18 13.42
CA THR A 241 3.03 2.42 12.81
C THR A 241 3.88 2.86 11.62
N HIS A 242 3.21 3.34 10.56
CA HIS A 242 3.82 3.81 9.32
C HIS A 242 3.32 5.22 8.94
N LEU A 243 4.18 5.97 8.26
CA LEU A 243 3.94 7.38 7.93
C LEU A 243 3.08 7.53 6.68
N SER A 244 1.77 7.71 6.86
CA SER A 244 0.84 8.00 5.76
C SER A 244 1.23 9.29 5.02
N VAL A 245 1.62 9.12 3.75
CA VAL A 245 2.05 10.20 2.84
C VAL A 245 0.88 11.15 2.58
N SER A 246 -0.34 10.65 2.36
CA SER A 246 -1.53 11.49 2.19
C SER A 246 -1.86 12.35 3.43
N LYS A 247 -1.79 11.81 4.67
CA LYS A 247 -2.01 12.61 5.89
C LYS A 247 -0.96 13.71 6.06
N ILE A 248 0.31 13.42 5.77
CA ILE A 248 1.40 14.40 5.83
C ILE A 248 1.23 15.47 4.74
N LYS A 249 0.93 15.08 3.50
CA LYS A 249 0.63 16.00 2.39
C LYS A 249 -0.51 16.96 2.75
N ARG A 250 -1.59 16.46 3.38
CA ARG A 250 -2.72 17.28 3.81
C ARG A 250 -2.31 18.33 4.86
N LEU A 251 -1.63 17.93 5.94
CA LEU A 251 -1.13 18.87 6.97
C LEU A 251 -0.19 19.95 6.41
N LEU A 252 0.63 19.60 5.41
CA LEU A 252 1.52 20.56 4.75
C LEU A 252 0.79 21.47 3.76
N TRP A 253 -0.28 20.99 3.13
CA TRP A 253 -1.15 21.81 2.28
C TRP A 253 -1.96 22.81 3.12
N GLU A 254 -2.52 22.37 4.25
CA GLU A 254 -3.26 23.21 5.21
C GLU A 254 -2.40 24.39 5.75
N ARG A 255 -1.07 24.25 5.81
CA ARG A 255 -0.13 25.33 6.18
C ARG A 255 0.56 26.00 4.99
N GLY A 256 0.18 25.70 3.73
CA GLY A 256 0.80 26.25 2.52
C GLY A 256 2.25 25.82 2.26
N LEU A 257 2.78 24.86 3.03
CA LEU A 257 4.17 24.40 2.97
C LEU A 257 4.43 23.36 1.88
N LEU A 258 3.40 22.63 1.44
CA LEU A 258 3.54 21.48 0.52
C LEU A 258 4.26 21.84 -0.80
N GLU A 259 3.84 22.93 -1.46
CA GLU A 259 4.42 23.34 -2.74
C GLU A 259 5.87 23.83 -2.57
N SER A 260 6.16 24.53 -1.48
CA SER A 260 7.52 24.96 -1.10
C SER A 260 8.44 23.76 -0.86
N ILE A 261 7.99 22.79 -0.05
CA ILE A 261 8.74 21.56 0.26
C ILE A 261 8.97 20.70 -0.99
N SER A 262 8.08 20.72 -1.98
CA SER A 262 8.31 20.07 -3.28
C SER A 262 9.49 20.68 -4.05
N HIS A 263 9.66 22.01 -4.01
CA HIS A 263 10.48 22.75 -4.99
C HIS A 263 11.78 23.38 -4.46
N ILE A 264 11.98 23.61 -3.15
CA ILE A 264 13.24 24.18 -2.62
C ILE A 264 14.47 23.27 -2.85
N ASN A 265 15.68 23.84 -2.94
CA ASN A 265 16.92 23.05 -3.03
C ASN A 265 17.22 22.29 -1.71
N GLY A 266 18.15 21.33 -1.73
CA GLY A 266 18.47 20.51 -0.56
C GLY A 266 19.10 21.31 0.58
N GLU A 267 19.91 22.33 0.27
CA GLU A 267 20.44 23.27 1.28
C GLU A 267 19.31 24.01 2.05
N SER A 268 18.28 24.50 1.35
CA SER A 268 17.12 25.11 1.99
C SER A 268 16.24 24.10 2.73
N LEU A 269 16.15 22.86 2.24
CA LEU A 269 15.45 21.78 2.94
C LEU A 269 16.18 21.38 4.24
N PHE A 270 17.53 21.39 4.23
CA PHE A 270 18.36 21.19 5.42
C PHE A 270 18.20 22.36 6.41
N LYS A 271 18.15 23.61 5.94
CA LYS A 271 17.86 24.78 6.80
C LYS A 271 16.46 24.67 7.43
N LEU A 272 15.46 24.24 6.66
CA LEU A 272 14.11 23.97 7.17
C LEU A 272 14.12 22.85 8.22
N LYS A 273 14.81 21.73 7.96
CA LYS A 273 14.89 20.57 8.88
C LYS A 273 15.35 20.96 10.29
N HIS A 274 16.30 21.90 10.39
CA HIS A 274 16.87 22.36 11.66
C HIS A 274 16.23 23.65 12.19
N SER A 275 15.14 24.13 11.56
CA SER A 275 14.45 25.34 11.98
C SER A 275 13.55 25.11 13.20
N LYS A 276 13.29 26.16 13.98
CA LYS A 276 12.38 26.09 15.14
C LYS A 276 10.95 25.86 14.71
N GLU A 277 10.57 26.46 13.58
CA GLU A 277 9.23 26.39 12.98
C GLU A 277 8.91 24.96 12.52
N TRP A 278 9.88 24.28 11.90
CA TRP A 278 9.75 22.85 11.57
C TRP A 278 9.72 21.98 12.83
N SER A 279 10.60 22.25 13.80
CA SER A 279 10.65 21.50 15.07
C SER A 279 9.31 21.57 15.83
N SER A 280 8.68 22.75 15.88
CA SER A 280 7.33 22.93 16.44
C SER A 280 6.25 22.24 15.61
N PHE A 281 6.31 22.29 14.27
CA PHE A 281 5.37 21.55 13.42
C PHE A 281 5.45 20.03 13.65
N LEU A 282 6.66 19.47 13.81
CA LEU A 282 6.84 18.06 14.15
C LEU A 282 6.18 17.70 15.48
N SER A 283 6.39 18.50 16.53
CA SER A 283 5.81 18.23 17.86
C SER A 283 4.30 18.46 17.92
N GLU A 284 3.78 19.52 17.28
CA GLU A 284 2.35 19.87 17.25
C GLU A 284 1.49 18.93 16.40
N LYS A 285 2.01 18.46 15.26
CA LYS A 285 1.18 17.88 14.18
C LYS A 285 1.60 16.49 13.72
N ILE A 286 2.88 16.15 13.75
CA ILE A 286 3.36 14.85 13.27
C ILE A 286 3.49 13.84 14.42
N HIS A 287 4.13 14.20 15.52
CA HIS A 287 4.31 13.30 16.67
C HIS A 287 2.98 12.75 17.21
N PRO A 288 1.87 13.50 17.32
CA PRO A 288 0.59 12.94 17.76
C PRO A 288 0.10 11.81 16.84
N LEU A 289 0.24 11.94 15.51
CA LEU A 289 -0.17 10.91 14.56
C LEU A 289 0.61 9.61 14.70
N VAL A 290 1.90 9.68 15.07
CA VAL A 290 2.77 8.50 15.21
C VAL A 290 2.59 7.82 16.57
N PHE A 291 2.53 8.60 17.65
CA PHE A 291 2.60 8.04 19.00
C PHE A 291 1.24 7.66 19.60
N THR A 292 0.11 8.23 19.12
CA THR A 292 -1.23 7.78 19.56
C THR A 292 -1.57 6.37 19.09
N GLN A 293 -1.13 6.00 17.87
CA GLN A 293 -1.32 4.64 17.36
C GLN A 293 -0.50 3.62 18.17
N ASN A 294 0.76 3.92 18.48
CA ASN A 294 1.59 3.07 19.33
C ASN A 294 1.00 2.93 20.76
N SER A 295 0.49 4.01 21.36
CA SER A 295 -0.11 3.90 22.71
C SER A 295 -1.33 2.97 22.75
N LEU A 296 -2.12 2.93 21.68
CA LEU A 296 -3.24 1.97 21.59
C LEU A 296 -2.72 0.53 21.47
N HIS A 297 -1.70 0.28 20.65
CA HIS A 297 -1.14 -1.07 20.50
C HIS A 297 -0.50 -1.58 21.80
N THR A 298 0.28 -0.75 22.51
CA THR A 298 0.86 -1.14 23.80
C THR A 298 -0.20 -1.29 24.89
N SER A 299 -1.28 -0.50 24.88
CA SER A 299 -2.42 -0.72 25.78
C SER A 299 -3.18 -2.01 25.47
N LEU A 300 -3.30 -2.41 24.20
CA LEU A 300 -3.89 -3.69 23.81
C LEU A 300 -3.00 -4.87 24.22
N GLU A 301 -1.69 -4.81 24.01
CA GLU A 301 -0.73 -5.82 24.48
C GLU A 301 -0.64 -5.92 26.02
N ALA A 302 -0.92 -4.83 26.74
CA ALA A 302 -1.04 -4.84 28.19
C ALA A 302 -2.39 -5.45 28.61
N LEU A 303 -3.47 -5.13 27.90
CA LEU A 303 -4.81 -5.67 28.16
C LEU A 303 -4.90 -7.17 27.88
N ASP A 304 -4.35 -7.67 26.76
CA ASP A 304 -4.30 -9.11 26.47
C ASP A 304 -3.49 -9.87 27.53
N ARG A 305 -2.42 -9.26 28.06
CA ARG A 305 -1.59 -9.85 29.13
C ARG A 305 -2.33 -9.88 30.46
N ASP A 306 -3.00 -8.80 30.81
CA ASP A 306 -3.88 -8.68 31.98
C ASP A 306 -5.09 -9.63 31.88
N ILE A 307 -5.60 -9.90 30.67
CA ILE A 307 -6.62 -10.93 30.38
C ILE A 307 -6.04 -12.34 30.55
N GLN A 308 -4.83 -12.62 30.03
CA GLN A 308 -4.15 -13.91 30.21
C GLN A 308 -3.85 -14.20 31.69
N GLU A 309 -3.45 -13.18 32.47
CA GLU A 309 -3.23 -13.30 33.91
C GLU A 309 -4.56 -13.50 34.66
N LYS A 310 -5.61 -12.73 34.35
CA LYS A 310 -6.95 -12.88 34.97
C LYS A 310 -7.62 -14.22 34.65
N ASN A 311 -7.43 -14.76 33.45
CA ASN A 311 -7.94 -16.08 33.06
C ASN A 311 -7.27 -17.25 33.81
N ASN A 312 -6.18 -17.00 34.54
CA ASN A 312 -5.55 -17.98 35.43
C ASN A 312 -6.02 -17.88 36.90
N ILE A 313 -7.02 -17.04 37.21
CA ILE A 313 -7.59 -16.88 38.55
C ILE A 313 -8.97 -17.57 38.61
N PRO A 314 -9.22 -18.48 39.58
CA PRO A 314 -10.52 -19.14 39.71
C PRO A 314 -11.62 -18.13 40.11
N LEU A 315 -12.75 -18.14 39.38
CA LEU A 315 -13.83 -17.17 39.57
C LEU A 315 -14.45 -17.24 40.97
N SER A 316 -14.48 -16.11 41.67
CA SER A 316 -15.50 -15.85 42.69
C SER A 316 -15.82 -14.37 42.86
N GLN A 317 -17.11 -14.05 42.65
CA GLN A 317 -17.89 -12.84 42.97
C GLN A 317 -18.23 -11.88 41.81
N PRO A 318 -19.51 -11.43 41.71
CA PRO A 318 -19.98 -10.46 40.73
C PRO A 318 -19.80 -9.01 41.20
N VAL A 319 -19.80 -8.07 40.25
CA VAL A 319 -19.82 -6.62 40.51
C VAL A 319 -21.07 -6.00 39.87
N GLU A 320 -21.65 -5.01 40.55
CA GLU A 320 -22.93 -4.40 40.17
C GLU A 320 -22.81 -3.45 38.96
N VAL A 321 -23.92 -3.29 38.23
CA VAL A 321 -24.04 -2.36 37.10
C VAL A 321 -24.59 -1.01 37.59
N ILE A 322 -23.92 0.08 37.24
CA ILE A 322 -24.43 1.45 37.44
C ILE A 322 -24.65 2.10 36.06
N ASP A 323 -25.89 2.47 35.78
CA ASP A 323 -26.30 3.25 34.60
C ASP A 323 -26.20 4.76 34.89
N GLN A 324 -25.58 5.53 33.98
CA GLN A 324 -25.69 6.99 33.96
C GLN A 324 -25.82 7.53 32.54
N LYS A 325 -27.04 7.95 32.20
CA LYS A 325 -27.32 8.86 31.09
C LYS A 325 -27.06 10.30 31.53
N ASN A 326 -26.34 11.08 30.73
CA ASN A 326 -27.05 12.12 29.96
C ASN A 326 -26.24 12.78 28.84
N THR A 327 -27.03 13.16 27.84
CA THR A 327 -26.84 14.15 26.78
C THR A 327 -25.80 15.27 27.00
N ASP A 328 -25.10 15.61 25.91
CA ASP A 328 -25.13 16.99 25.42
C ASP A 328 -25.22 17.00 23.87
N MET A 329 -25.66 18.09 23.24
CA MET A 329 -26.12 18.09 21.84
C MET A 329 -25.37 19.03 20.89
N ARG A 330 -24.98 18.47 19.72
CA ARG A 330 -24.68 19.13 18.42
C ARG A 330 -23.35 19.94 18.34
N PRO A 331 -22.83 20.23 17.13
CA PRO A 331 -23.40 20.02 15.80
C PRO A 331 -22.71 18.98 14.89
N ILE A 332 -23.53 18.37 14.02
CA ILE A 332 -23.23 17.24 13.11
C ILE A 332 -22.40 17.63 11.86
N TYR A 333 -21.86 18.86 11.81
CA TYR A 333 -21.35 19.46 10.57
C TYR A 333 -20.10 18.80 9.95
N ASN A 334 -19.35 17.97 10.70
CA ASN A 334 -18.03 17.50 10.28
C ASN A 334 -18.02 16.23 9.42
N ASN A 335 -19.03 15.34 9.52
CA ASN A 335 -18.98 14.06 8.81
C ASN A 335 -19.34 14.19 7.32
N ILE A 336 -20.32 15.04 6.99
CA ILE A 336 -20.69 15.37 5.59
C ILE A 336 -19.51 16.05 4.86
N ILE A 337 -18.65 16.78 5.58
CA ILE A 337 -17.44 17.39 5.02
C ILE A 337 -16.43 16.31 4.57
N GLN A 338 -16.38 15.12 5.17
CA GLN A 338 -15.43 14.07 4.75
C GLN A 338 -15.77 13.50 3.36
N LEU A 339 -17.06 13.26 3.09
CA LEU A 339 -17.53 12.85 1.76
C LEU A 339 -17.31 13.95 0.70
N ASN A 340 -17.65 15.21 1.01
CA ASN A 340 -17.42 16.32 0.09
C ASN A 340 -15.93 16.59 -0.15
N ALA A 341 -15.07 16.50 0.88
CA ALA A 341 -13.63 16.71 0.73
C ALA A 341 -12.95 15.65 -0.16
N LEU A 342 -13.48 14.41 -0.22
CA LEU A 342 -13.01 13.40 -1.17
C LEU A 342 -13.42 13.73 -2.62
N ALA A 343 -14.56 14.38 -2.84
CA ALA A 343 -15.02 14.81 -4.16
C ALA A 343 -14.33 16.10 -4.66
N GLU A 344 -14.22 17.13 -3.81
CA GLU A 344 -13.72 18.45 -4.21
C GLU A 344 -12.20 18.49 -4.44
N ASN A 345 -11.42 17.68 -3.72
CA ASN A 345 -9.95 17.60 -3.90
C ASN A 345 -9.52 17.18 -5.32
N TYR A 346 -10.41 16.60 -6.13
CA TYR A 346 -10.12 16.23 -7.52
C TYR A 346 -10.51 17.29 -8.57
N MET A 347 -11.27 18.33 -8.22
CA MET A 347 -11.96 19.19 -9.20
C MET A 347 -11.31 20.57 -9.44
N SER A 348 -10.40 21.03 -8.58
CA SER A 348 -9.87 22.42 -8.62
C SER A 348 -8.80 22.70 -9.70
N LYS A 349 -8.39 21.71 -10.51
CA LYS A 349 -7.43 21.92 -11.62
C LYS A 349 -7.78 21.16 -12.90
N ASN A 350 -8.79 21.65 -13.63
CA ASN A 350 -8.84 21.66 -15.10
C ASN A 350 -10.05 22.48 -15.60
N GLN A 351 -9.88 23.81 -15.75
CA GLN A 351 -10.78 24.58 -16.61
C GLN A 351 -10.37 24.40 -18.08
N GLY A 352 -11.35 24.39 -18.98
CA GLY A 352 -11.13 24.53 -20.43
C GLY A 352 -10.89 23.21 -21.18
N ASN A 353 -11.97 22.55 -21.58
CA ASN A 353 -12.15 22.01 -22.94
C ASN A 353 -13.62 21.69 -23.16
N ASP A 354 -14.25 22.34 -24.14
CA ASP A 354 -15.62 22.04 -24.56
C ASP A 354 -15.61 20.79 -25.46
N LEU A 355 -16.47 19.81 -25.16
CA LEU A 355 -16.56 18.55 -25.91
C LEU A 355 -17.77 18.49 -26.86
N ARG A 356 -18.45 19.63 -27.11
CA ARG A 356 -19.49 19.76 -28.16
C ARG A 356 -18.89 19.64 -29.57
N GLY A 357 -18.59 18.41 -29.97
CA GLY A 357 -18.08 18.06 -31.30
C GLY A 357 -17.47 16.67 -31.44
N ALA A 358 -17.25 15.91 -30.35
CA ALA A 358 -16.62 14.60 -30.39
C ALA A 358 -17.50 13.53 -31.07
N LYS A 359 -17.30 13.31 -32.38
CA LYS A 359 -17.95 12.23 -33.13
C LYS A 359 -17.32 10.88 -32.80
N PHE A 360 -18.03 10.04 -32.07
CA PHE A 360 -17.69 8.62 -31.94
C PHE A 360 -18.15 7.87 -33.19
N GLY A 361 -17.20 7.33 -33.96
CA GLY A 361 -17.48 6.56 -35.17
C GLY A 361 -17.83 5.11 -34.85
N GLY A 362 -19.06 4.69 -35.15
CA GLY A 362 -19.42 3.28 -35.28
C GLY A 362 -19.18 2.79 -36.72
N GLY A 363 -18.91 1.49 -36.90
CA GLY A 363 -18.68 0.91 -38.23
C GLY A 363 -19.01 -0.58 -38.30
N TYR A 364 -19.61 -0.98 -39.43
CA TYR A 364 -19.90 -2.35 -39.84
C TYR A 364 -19.69 -2.47 -41.37
N ALA A 365 -19.24 -3.58 -41.95
CA ALA A 365 -18.58 -4.74 -41.34
C ALA A 365 -17.15 -4.89 -41.94
N GLU A 366 -16.61 -5.98 -42.49
CA GLU A 366 -17.06 -7.34 -42.83
C GLU A 366 -15.93 -8.35 -42.49
N GLY A 367 -16.23 -9.65 -42.55
CA GLY A 367 -15.19 -10.70 -42.61
C GLY A 367 -14.89 -11.45 -41.30
N ASN A 368 -15.68 -12.50 -41.04
CA ASN A 368 -15.33 -13.70 -40.25
C ASN A 368 -14.52 -13.51 -38.94
N GLN A 369 -15.23 -13.29 -37.82
CA GLN A 369 -14.80 -13.81 -36.52
C GLN A 369 -15.96 -14.53 -35.81
N TYR A 370 -15.66 -15.74 -35.31
CA TYR A 370 -16.48 -16.47 -34.35
C TYR A 370 -15.90 -16.28 -32.94
N GLY A 371 -16.76 -16.30 -31.92
CA GLY A 371 -16.37 -16.21 -30.51
C GLY A 371 -16.67 -14.84 -29.90
N GLY A 372 -17.83 -14.72 -29.26
CA GLY A 372 -18.17 -13.53 -28.47
C GLY A 372 -17.32 -13.43 -27.21
N ILE A 373 -17.17 -12.21 -26.68
CA ILE A 373 -16.44 -11.97 -25.43
C ILE A 373 -17.27 -12.52 -24.26
N LEU A 374 -16.96 -13.76 -23.85
CA LEU A 374 -17.20 -14.22 -22.48
C LEU A 374 -16.31 -13.40 -21.56
N ASN A 375 -16.90 -12.41 -20.89
CA ASN A 375 -16.22 -11.69 -19.81
C ASN A 375 -16.14 -12.60 -18.58
N ASP A 376 -15.04 -13.33 -18.45
CA ASP A 376 -14.69 -14.02 -17.20
C ASP A 376 -14.17 -12.97 -16.21
N TYR A 377 -15.07 -12.47 -15.36
CA TYR A 377 -14.80 -11.34 -14.47
C TYR A 377 -13.98 -11.77 -13.25
N SER A 378 -12.69 -11.41 -13.22
CA SER A 378 -11.82 -11.74 -12.08
C SER A 378 -12.29 -11.11 -10.77
N SER A 379 -12.02 -11.80 -9.65
CA SER A 379 -12.49 -11.45 -8.30
C SER A 379 -11.94 -10.14 -7.72
N GLU A 380 -11.08 -9.43 -8.45
CA GLU A 380 -10.17 -8.41 -7.93
C GLU A 380 -10.57 -6.96 -8.28
N GLN A 381 -11.68 -6.75 -9.03
CA GLN A 381 -12.34 -5.44 -9.08
C GLN A 381 -13.27 -5.17 -7.88
N LYS A 382 -13.28 -6.08 -6.91
CA LYS A 382 -13.88 -5.89 -5.60
C LYS A 382 -12.98 -5.02 -4.71
N GLN A 383 -13.14 -3.68 -4.76
CA GLN A 383 -13.30 -2.96 -3.47
C GLN A 383 -14.43 -3.70 -2.77
N SER A 384 -14.16 -4.35 -1.64
CA SER A 384 -14.99 -5.50 -1.33
C SER A 384 -16.41 -5.07 -1.05
N LEU A 385 -17.36 -5.81 -1.62
CA LEU A 385 -18.77 -5.53 -1.44
C LEU A 385 -19.17 -5.64 0.04
N ALA A 386 -18.34 -6.31 0.85
CA ALA A 386 -18.39 -6.33 2.30
C ALA A 386 -17.82 -5.05 2.95
N GLU A 387 -16.71 -4.46 2.48
CA GLU A 387 -16.23 -3.14 2.96
C GLU A 387 -17.31 -2.07 2.80
N VAL A 388 -17.83 -1.91 1.57
CA VAL A 388 -18.81 -0.84 1.28
C VAL A 388 -20.16 -1.11 1.95
N ALA A 389 -20.53 -2.39 2.15
CA ALA A 389 -21.68 -2.73 2.97
C ALA A 389 -21.44 -2.43 4.46
N ALA A 390 -20.26 -2.75 5.01
CA ALA A 390 -19.92 -2.45 6.40
C ALA A 390 -19.88 -0.94 6.67
N GLU A 391 -19.36 -0.13 5.75
CA GLU A 391 -19.44 1.35 5.84
C GLU A 391 -20.90 1.86 5.89
N ILE A 392 -21.80 1.26 5.08
CA ILE A 392 -23.23 1.59 5.10
C ILE A 392 -23.90 1.08 6.38
N GLU A 393 -23.59 -0.13 6.84
CA GLU A 393 -24.11 -0.72 8.08
C GLU A 393 -23.68 0.11 9.30
N GLU A 394 -22.42 0.55 9.37
CA GLU A 394 -21.96 1.46 10.42
C GLU A 394 -22.71 2.80 10.38
N LEU A 395 -22.87 3.40 9.20
CA LEU A 395 -23.59 4.67 9.03
C LEU A 395 -25.08 4.54 9.44
N LEU A 396 -25.74 3.43 9.12
CA LEU A 396 -27.10 3.14 9.56
C LEU A 396 -27.19 2.96 11.08
N VAL A 397 -26.23 2.27 11.70
CA VAL A 397 -26.14 2.15 13.17
C VAL A 397 -25.88 3.51 13.82
N GLN A 398 -25.00 4.35 13.26
CA GLN A 398 -24.77 5.72 13.73
C GLN A 398 -26.04 6.58 13.69
N LEU A 399 -26.89 6.43 12.66
CA LEU A 399 -28.18 7.13 12.56
C LEU A 399 -29.23 6.58 13.54
N GLN A 400 -29.33 5.26 13.68
CA GLN A 400 -30.26 4.63 14.64
C GLN A 400 -29.92 4.99 16.09
N ASN A 401 -28.63 5.07 16.44
CA ASN A 401 -28.16 5.55 17.74
C ASN A 401 -28.48 7.04 18.00
N GLN A 402 -28.86 7.82 16.98
CA GLN A 402 -29.36 9.19 17.10
C GLN A 402 -30.90 9.26 17.21
N GLY A 403 -31.59 8.12 17.30
CA GLY A 403 -33.06 8.04 17.39
C GLY A 403 -33.78 8.09 16.04
N VAL A 404 -33.05 7.96 14.92
CA VAL A 404 -33.65 7.85 13.58
C VAL A 404 -34.18 6.42 13.39
N SER A 405 -35.37 6.24 12.80
CA SER A 405 -35.86 4.87 12.52
C SER A 405 -35.03 4.19 11.43
N PRO A 406 -34.97 2.84 11.38
CA PRO A 406 -34.18 2.12 10.38
C PRO A 406 -34.53 2.52 8.93
N GLU A 407 -35.81 2.76 8.66
CA GLU A 407 -36.34 3.12 7.34
C GLU A 407 -35.93 4.54 6.95
N VAL A 408 -36.01 5.50 7.88
CA VAL A 408 -35.57 6.89 7.65
C VAL A 408 -34.05 6.97 7.49
N ALA A 409 -33.30 6.16 8.24
CA ALA A 409 -31.85 6.05 8.07
C ALA A 409 -31.48 5.49 6.69
N GLN A 410 -32.15 4.43 6.23
CA GLN A 410 -31.94 3.86 4.88
C GLN A 410 -32.30 4.86 3.78
N GLN A 411 -33.43 5.57 3.91
CA GLN A 411 -33.85 6.62 2.98
C GLN A 411 -32.79 7.74 2.90
N GLN A 412 -32.31 8.24 4.03
CA GLN A 412 -31.33 9.34 4.08
C GLN A 412 -29.99 8.95 3.44
N VAL A 413 -29.44 7.77 3.78
CA VAL A 413 -28.18 7.30 3.17
C VAL A 413 -28.33 7.07 1.67
N ALA A 414 -29.49 6.58 1.21
CA ALA A 414 -29.77 6.39 -0.21
C ALA A 414 -29.93 7.72 -0.97
N GLU A 415 -30.51 8.76 -0.36
CA GLU A 415 -30.63 10.11 -0.92
C GLU A 415 -29.26 10.79 -1.05
N ASP A 416 -28.39 10.68 -0.05
CA ASP A 416 -27.01 11.21 -0.10
C ASP A 416 -26.17 10.47 -1.16
N LEU A 417 -26.31 9.14 -1.26
CA LEU A 417 -25.61 8.32 -2.24
C LEU A 417 -26.10 8.61 -3.68
N ALA A 418 -27.41 8.74 -3.89
CA ALA A 418 -27.99 9.14 -5.17
C ALA A 418 -27.57 10.56 -5.57
N THR A 419 -27.57 11.50 -4.62
CA THR A 419 -27.12 12.88 -4.85
C THR A 419 -25.66 12.94 -5.27
N GLN A 420 -24.79 12.10 -4.69
CA GLN A 420 -23.39 11.97 -5.12
C GLN A 420 -23.28 11.31 -6.50
N ALA A 421 -24.05 10.27 -6.77
CA ALA A 421 -24.06 9.56 -8.05
C ALA A 421 -24.51 10.46 -9.22
N GLN A 422 -25.60 11.22 -9.04
CA GLN A 422 -26.08 12.21 -10.01
C GLN A 422 -25.03 13.31 -10.30
N LYS A 423 -24.26 13.73 -9.29
CA LYS A 423 -23.20 14.75 -9.43
C LYS A 423 -21.88 14.20 -9.99
N ASN A 424 -21.63 12.89 -9.92
CA ASN A 424 -20.35 12.29 -10.29
C ASN A 424 -20.54 10.96 -11.06
N PRO A 425 -20.31 10.94 -12.40
CA PRO A 425 -20.41 9.74 -13.21
C PRO A 425 -19.54 8.55 -12.76
N THR A 426 -18.43 8.81 -12.04
CA THR A 426 -17.60 7.73 -11.47
C THR A 426 -18.28 7.07 -10.27
N VAL A 427 -19.01 7.84 -9.45
CA VAL A 427 -19.82 7.30 -8.35
C VAL A 427 -21.01 6.53 -8.92
N MET A 428 -21.68 7.06 -9.95
CA MET A 428 -22.73 6.34 -10.68
C MET A 428 -22.22 4.99 -11.24
N GLY A 429 -21.04 4.99 -11.87
CA GLY A 429 -20.40 3.77 -12.39
C GLY A 429 -19.99 2.76 -11.32
N LYS A 430 -19.76 3.19 -10.07
CA LYS A 430 -19.59 2.28 -8.91
C LYS A 430 -20.93 1.76 -8.40
N LEU A 431 -21.92 2.63 -8.23
CA LEU A 431 -23.25 2.30 -7.72
C LEU A 431 -23.93 1.21 -8.57
N VAL A 432 -23.87 1.34 -9.90
CA VAL A 432 -24.39 0.32 -10.83
C VAL A 432 -23.64 -1.01 -10.68
N LYS A 433 -22.30 -0.99 -10.61
CA LYS A 433 -21.49 -2.21 -10.43
C LYS A 433 -21.74 -2.91 -9.10
N TRP A 434 -21.93 -2.15 -8.01
CA TRP A 434 -22.26 -2.71 -6.70
C TRP A 434 -23.64 -3.38 -6.72
N SER A 435 -24.67 -2.72 -7.29
CA SER A 435 -26.00 -3.33 -7.40
C SER A 435 -26.03 -4.57 -8.29
N GLN A 436 -25.30 -4.57 -9.41
CA GLN A 436 -25.14 -5.77 -10.26
C GLN A 436 -24.48 -6.90 -9.46
N SER A 437 -23.37 -6.61 -8.79
CA SER A 437 -22.66 -7.57 -7.92
C SER A 437 -23.54 -8.11 -6.80
N LEU A 438 -24.50 -7.34 -6.27
CA LEU A 438 -25.45 -7.80 -5.25
C LEU A 438 -26.54 -8.71 -5.82
N SER A 439 -26.99 -8.46 -7.06
CA SER A 439 -27.91 -9.36 -7.76
C SER A 439 -27.22 -10.70 -8.05
N ASP A 440 -26.00 -10.67 -8.60
CA ASP A 440 -25.21 -11.86 -8.95
C ASP A 440 -24.75 -12.67 -7.71
N THR A 441 -24.41 -12.00 -6.60
CA THR A 441 -23.88 -12.66 -5.38
C THR A 441 -24.98 -12.97 -4.35
N ALA A 442 -26.25 -12.71 -4.64
CA ALA A 442 -27.39 -12.92 -3.73
C ALA A 442 -27.49 -14.34 -3.16
N ALA A 443 -26.93 -15.34 -3.86
CA ALA A 443 -26.94 -16.74 -3.44
C ALA A 443 -25.73 -17.19 -2.58
N LYS A 444 -24.72 -16.34 -2.33
CA LYS A 444 -23.40 -16.83 -1.83
C LYS A 444 -22.65 -15.98 -0.78
N THR A 445 -23.09 -14.78 -0.40
CA THR A 445 -22.37 -13.97 0.62
C THR A 445 -23.27 -13.24 1.60
N THR A 446 -22.82 -13.16 2.86
CA THR A 446 -23.43 -12.42 3.98
C THR A 446 -23.21 -10.91 3.87
N VAL A 447 -23.79 -10.28 2.85
CA VAL A 447 -23.99 -8.82 2.81
C VAL A 447 -25.36 -8.53 3.41
N ALA A 448 -25.47 -7.62 4.38
CA ALA A 448 -26.75 -7.38 5.06
C ALA A 448 -27.82 -6.80 4.11
N GLU A 449 -29.07 -7.20 4.33
CA GLU A 449 -30.21 -6.70 3.55
C GLU A 449 -30.35 -5.17 3.64
N ALA A 450 -29.97 -4.57 4.77
CA ALA A 450 -30.00 -3.12 4.97
C ALA A 450 -29.15 -2.36 3.95
N ALA A 451 -27.94 -2.84 3.64
CA ALA A 451 -27.10 -2.25 2.61
C ALA A 451 -27.69 -2.46 1.19
N LYS A 452 -28.31 -3.63 0.93
CA LYS A 452 -28.96 -3.92 -0.36
C LYS A 452 -30.10 -2.96 -0.65
N GLU A 453 -30.96 -2.68 0.33
CA GLU A 453 -32.06 -1.72 0.15
C GLU A 453 -31.55 -0.29 -0.07
N VAL A 454 -30.51 0.15 0.65
CA VAL A 454 -29.84 1.44 0.40
C VAL A 454 -29.36 1.55 -1.06
N PHE A 455 -28.70 0.52 -1.60
CA PHE A 455 -28.22 0.55 -3.00
C PHE A 455 -29.37 0.55 -4.02
N LYS A 456 -30.41 -0.28 -3.84
CA LYS A 456 -31.61 -0.31 -4.71
C LYS A 456 -32.31 1.05 -4.72
N LEU A 457 -32.48 1.64 -3.55
CA LEU A 457 -33.13 2.93 -3.37
C LEU A 457 -32.29 4.07 -3.98
N ALA A 458 -30.98 4.05 -3.79
CA ALA A 458 -30.07 5.03 -4.39
C ALA A 458 -30.07 4.98 -5.93
N LEU A 459 -30.15 3.79 -6.55
CA LEU A 459 -30.34 3.68 -8.01
C LEU A 459 -31.67 4.26 -8.47
N ARG A 460 -32.76 3.95 -7.76
CA ARG A 460 -34.11 4.44 -8.07
C ARG A 460 -34.19 5.97 -7.99
N LEU A 461 -33.59 6.56 -6.95
CA LEU A 461 -33.44 8.00 -6.76
C LEU A 461 -32.48 8.64 -7.79
N SER A 462 -31.53 7.86 -8.31
CA SER A 462 -30.65 8.26 -9.42
C SER A 462 -31.31 8.19 -10.81
N GLY A 463 -32.57 7.75 -10.89
CA GLY A 463 -33.29 7.59 -12.16
C GLY A 463 -32.85 6.39 -12.99
N ILE A 464 -32.09 5.46 -12.42
CA ILE A 464 -31.64 4.23 -13.08
C ILE A 464 -32.65 3.11 -12.78
N PRO A 465 -33.14 2.37 -13.80
CA PRO A 465 -33.97 1.18 -13.56
C PRO A 465 -33.14 0.12 -12.84
N ILE A 466 -33.73 -0.48 -11.79
CA ILE A 466 -33.08 -1.54 -11.01
C ILE A 466 -32.90 -2.78 -11.92
N PRO A 467 -31.69 -3.37 -11.98
CA PRO A 467 -31.41 -4.58 -12.77
C PRO A 467 -31.93 -5.87 -12.12
#